data_AF-A0A6P0CJ25-F1
#
_entry.id   AF-A0A6P0CJ25-F1
#
_cell.length_a   1.000
_cell.length_b   1.000
_cell.length_c   1.000
_cell.angle_alpha   90.00
_cell.angle_beta   90.00
_cell.angle_gamma   90.00
#
_symmetry.space_group_name_H-M   'P 1'
#
loop_
_entity.id
_entity.type
_entity.pdbx_description
1 polymer ?
#
loop_
_entity_poly.entity_id
_entity_poly.type
_entity_poly.pdbx_seq_one_letter_code
_entity_poly.pdbx_strand_id
1 'polypeptide(L)'
;MMRKMEQDVGLGELSNAELDVLLAAHAVTKGLGEAITSEQIRRHDLASDIAPATYHRALRSLLARGLIDKANGYKTSRYVVPGDLPTT
;
A
#
# COMPACT_ATOMS: atom_id res chain seq x y z
N MET A 1 27.86 -3.38 -17.72
CA MET A 1 27.17 -2.99 -16.49
C MET A 1 25.79 -3.64 -16.51
N MET A 2 25.66 -4.83 -15.93
CA MET A 2 24.55 -5.75 -16.17
C MET A 2 23.54 -5.74 -15.01
N ARG A 3 22.27 -5.94 -15.38
CA ARG A 3 21.08 -6.28 -14.58
C ARG A 3 20.16 -5.12 -14.18
N LYS A 4 19.25 -4.80 -15.11
CA LYS A 4 17.83 -4.65 -14.74
C LYS A 4 16.97 -4.97 -15.96
N MET A 5 16.70 -6.27 -16.16
CA MET A 5 15.92 -6.82 -17.27
C MET A 5 14.86 -7.81 -16.82
N GLU A 6 14.40 -7.75 -15.57
CA GLU A 6 13.35 -8.66 -15.10
C GLU A 6 12.57 -7.87 -14.06
N GLN A 7 11.30 -7.58 -14.33
CA GLN A 7 10.23 -7.99 -13.43
C GLN A 7 8.88 -7.76 -14.11
N ASP A 8 8.45 -8.87 -14.69
CA ASP A 8 7.14 -9.23 -15.16
C ASP A 8 6.10 -9.08 -14.03
N VAL A 9 4.94 -8.49 -14.35
CA VAL A 9 3.68 -8.50 -13.58
C VAL A 9 3.73 -7.98 -12.12
N GLY A 10 3.43 -6.69 -11.96
CA GLY A 10 2.55 -6.03 -10.94
C GLY A 10 2.78 -6.26 -9.43
N LEU A 11 2.99 -7.50 -9.00
CA LEU A 11 3.16 -7.92 -7.60
C LEU A 11 4.60 -8.37 -7.28
N GLY A 12 5.39 -8.78 -8.28
CA GLY A 12 6.80 -9.13 -8.11
C GLY A 12 7.73 -7.92 -7.89
N GLU A 13 7.34 -6.73 -8.36
CA GLU A 13 8.13 -5.48 -8.26
C GLU A 13 7.89 -4.69 -6.97
N LEU A 14 7.11 -5.20 -6.01
CA LEU A 14 6.96 -4.49 -4.73
C LEU A 14 8.28 -4.59 -3.96
N SER A 15 8.87 -3.44 -3.64
CA SER A 15 9.91 -3.37 -2.64
C SER A 15 9.37 -3.87 -1.30
N ASN A 16 10.23 -4.37 -0.41
CA ASN A 16 9.80 -4.79 0.94
C ASN A 16 8.94 -3.72 1.63
N ALA A 17 9.34 -2.45 1.53
CA ALA A 17 8.56 -1.33 2.06
C ALA A 17 7.16 -1.16 1.43
N GLU A 18 6.99 -1.47 0.14
CA GLU A 18 5.66 -1.43 -0.50
C GLU A 18 4.78 -2.57 0.01
N LEU A 19 5.34 -3.77 0.14
CA LEU A 19 4.64 -4.93 0.68
C LEU A 19 4.25 -4.70 2.15
N ASP A 20 5.17 -4.19 2.97
CA ASP A 20 4.93 -3.86 4.37
C ASP A 20 3.81 -2.81 4.52
N VAL A 21 3.79 -1.77 3.68
CA VAL A 21 2.71 -0.77 3.68
C VAL A 21 1.38 -1.38 3.25
N LEU A 22 1.38 -2.25 2.25
CA LEU A 22 0.17 -2.92 1.78
C LEU A 22 -0.40 -3.88 2.84
N LEU A 23 0.46 -4.70 3.46
CA LEU A 23 0.08 -5.61 4.54
C LEU A 23 -0.38 -4.85 5.77
N ALA A 24 0.31 -3.77 6.14
CA ALA A 24 -0.13 -2.88 7.21
C ALA A 24 -1.51 -2.29 6.90
N ALA A 25 -1.75 -1.82 5.68
CA ALA A 25 -3.04 -1.30 5.25
C ALA A 25 -4.15 -2.36 5.36
N HIS A 26 -3.88 -3.57 4.88
CA HIS A 26 -4.83 -4.69 4.99
C HIS A 26 -5.11 -5.09 6.44
N ALA A 27 -4.09 -5.10 7.30
CA ALA A 27 -4.21 -5.45 8.71
C ALA A 27 -4.99 -4.41 9.52
N VAL A 28 -4.91 -3.12 9.17
CA VAL A 28 -5.69 -2.06 9.84
C VAL A 28 -7.11 -1.93 9.30
N THR A 29 -7.37 -2.39 8.08
CA THR A 29 -8.71 -2.45 7.48
C THR A 29 -9.53 -3.57 8.14
N LYS A 30 -10.57 -3.20 8.90
CA LYS A 30 -11.40 -4.19 9.61
C LYS A 30 -12.56 -4.75 8.78
N GLY A 31 -12.88 -4.13 7.65
CA GLY A 31 -13.95 -4.55 6.77
C GLY A 31 -13.69 -4.16 5.32
N LEU A 32 -14.25 -4.93 4.37
CA LEU A 32 -14.14 -4.62 2.94
C LEU A 32 -14.65 -3.21 2.65
N GLY A 33 -13.80 -2.39 2.02
CA GLY A 33 -14.14 -1.00 1.68
C GLY A 33 -14.11 -0.03 2.86
N GLU A 34 -13.63 -0.44 4.04
CA GLU A 34 -13.43 0.48 5.17
C GLU A 34 -12.34 1.51 4.84
N ALA A 35 -12.68 2.79 5.03
CA ALA A 35 -11.79 3.89 4.76
C ALA A 35 -10.80 4.10 5.91
N ILE A 36 -9.53 3.77 5.68
CA ILE A 36 -8.42 3.90 6.63
C ILE A 36 -7.59 5.16 6.35
N THR A 37 -6.92 5.71 7.36
CA THR A 37 -6.04 6.88 7.20
C THR A 37 -4.58 6.46 7.00
N SER A 38 -3.77 7.31 6.34
CA SER A 38 -2.31 7.09 6.27
C SER A 38 -1.66 6.94 7.65
N GLU A 39 -2.18 7.64 8.65
CA GLU A 39 -1.64 7.57 10.01
C GLU A 39 -1.92 6.21 10.66
N GLN A 40 -3.10 5.62 10.43
CA GLN A 40 -3.39 4.26 10.91
C GLN A 40 -2.44 3.24 10.29
N ILE A 41 -2.18 3.33 8.98
CA ILE A 41 -1.24 2.44 8.29
C ILE A 41 0.16 2.61 8.91
N ARG A 42 0.63 3.85 9.05
CA ARG A 42 1.98 4.15 9.56
C ARG A 42 2.19 3.78 11.04
N ARG A 43 1.13 3.71 11.83
CA ARG A 43 1.19 3.25 13.22
C ARG A 43 1.25 1.73 13.36
N HIS A 44 1.00 0.99 12.28
CA HIS A 44 1.13 -0.46 12.28
C HIS A 44 2.61 -0.87 12.34
N ASP A 45 2.91 -1.95 13.06
CA ASP A 45 4.29 -2.42 13.31
C ASP A 45 5.11 -2.54 12.01
N LEU A 46 4.52 -3.17 10.99
CA LEU A 46 5.12 -3.34 9.65
C LEU A 46 5.50 -2.03 8.95
N ALA A 47 4.76 -0.94 9.18
CA ALA A 47 5.00 0.34 8.52
C ALA A 47 5.63 1.39 9.44
N SER A 48 5.76 1.11 10.74
CA SER A 48 6.25 2.06 11.73
C SER A 48 7.74 2.32 11.59
N ASP A 49 8.51 1.30 11.21
CA ASP A 49 9.96 1.38 11.00
C ASP A 49 10.34 2.01 9.65
N ILE A 50 9.36 2.19 8.74
CA ILE A 50 9.62 2.73 7.41
C ILE A 50 9.86 4.24 7.48
N ALA A 51 11.01 4.67 6.96
CA ALA A 51 11.34 6.08 6.83
C ALA A 51 10.24 6.86 6.06
N PRO A 52 9.87 8.09 6.49
CA PRO A 52 8.77 8.83 5.89
C PRO A 52 8.86 8.99 4.36
N ALA A 53 10.06 9.26 3.83
CA ALA A 53 10.27 9.41 2.40
C ALA A 53 9.98 8.10 1.63
N THR A 54 10.39 6.96 2.20
CA THR A 54 10.14 5.63 1.63
C THR A 54 8.67 5.27 1.73
N TYR A 55 8.02 5.54 2.85
CA TYR A 55 6.58 5.34 3.05
C TYR A 55 5.76 6.10 2.01
N HIS A 56 6.04 7.39 1.79
CA HIS A 56 5.33 8.19 0.79
C HIS A 56 5.59 7.73 -0.65
N ARG A 57 6.77 7.19 -0.96
CA ARG A 57 7.03 6.58 -2.28
C ARG A 57 6.24 5.28 -2.44
N ALA A 58 6.27 4.42 -1.42
CA ALA A 58 5.55 3.16 -1.40
C ALA A 58 4.04 3.38 -1.57
N LEU A 59 3.44 4.26 -0.75
CA LEU A 59 2.03 4.59 -0.84
C LEU A 59 1.63 5.14 -2.22
N ARG A 60 2.46 5.99 -2.84
CA ARG A 60 2.21 6.49 -4.21
C ARG A 60 2.29 5.38 -5.26
N SER A 61 3.22 4.45 -5.11
CA SER A 61 3.33 3.31 -6.02
C SER A 61 2.10 2.40 -5.89
N LEU A 62 1.67 2.08 -4.66
CA LEU A 62 0.46 1.29 -4.41
C LEU A 62 -0.80 1.94 -4.98
N LEU A 63 -0.94 3.26 -4.87
CA LEU A 63 -2.00 4.04 -5.53
C LEU A 63 -1.93 3.94 -7.05
N ALA A 64 -0.74 4.11 -7.62
CA ALA A 64 -0.54 4.06 -9.08
C ALA A 64 -0.83 2.67 -9.65
N ARG A 65 -0.60 1.61 -8.86
CA ARG A 65 -0.88 0.22 -9.22
C ARG A 65 -2.33 -0.19 -8.96
N GLY A 66 -3.15 0.66 -8.34
CA GLY A 66 -4.54 0.35 -7.98
C GLY A 66 -4.69 -0.68 -6.86
N LEU A 67 -3.61 -0.96 -6.12
CA LEU A 67 -3.62 -1.88 -4.96
C LEU A 67 -4.24 -1.24 -3.71
N ILE A 68 -4.21 0.10 -3.67
CA ILE A 68 -4.90 0.93 -2.68
C ILE A 68 -5.56 2.06 -3.47
N ASP A 69 -6.77 2.44 -3.11
CA ASP A 69 -7.45 3.59 -3.70
C ASP A 69 -7.69 4.69 -2.67
N LYS A 70 -7.92 5.94 -3.12
CA LYS A 70 -8.28 7.03 -2.22
C LYS A 70 -9.76 7.00 -1.95
N ALA A 71 -10.14 6.96 -0.68
CA ALA A 71 -11.55 7.05 -0.31
C ALA A 71 -12.09 8.43 -0.69
N ASN A 72 -12.91 8.50 -1.74
CA ASN A 72 -13.53 9.74 -2.17
C ASN A 72 -14.69 10.11 -1.22
N GLY A 73 -14.92 11.40 -0.98
CA GLY A 73 -16.01 11.89 -0.12
C GLY A 73 -15.69 12.09 1.36
N TYR A 74 -14.42 11.93 1.78
CA TYR A 74 -13.98 12.23 3.15
C TYR A 74 -13.20 13.55 3.22
N LYS A 75 -13.43 14.33 4.29
CA LYS A 75 -12.69 15.59 4.57
C LYS A 75 -11.18 15.38 4.75
N THR A 76 -10.74 14.17 5.10
CA THR A 76 -9.34 13.80 5.33
C THR A 76 -8.91 12.77 4.31
N SER A 77 -7.65 12.81 3.87
CA SER A 77 -7.06 11.82 2.97
C SER A 77 -7.15 10.42 3.58
N ARG A 78 -8.17 9.68 3.14
CA ARG A 78 -8.41 8.28 3.50
C ARG A 78 -8.16 7.40 2.29
N TYR A 79 -7.95 6.12 2.57
CA TYR A 79 -7.58 5.09 1.64
C TYR A 79 -8.50 3.90 1.84
N VAL A 80 -8.80 3.19 0.77
CA VAL A 80 -9.53 1.93 0.81
C VAL A 80 -8.65 0.85 0.18
N VAL A 81 -8.61 -0.30 0.82
CA VAL A 81 -7.99 -1.49 0.25
C VAL A 81 -9.11 -2.26 -0.46
N PRO A 82 -9.07 -2.39 -1.81
CA PRO A 82 -9.99 -3.29 -2.49
C PRO A 82 -9.75 -4.70 -1.93
N GLY A 83 -10.78 -5.32 -1.36
CA GLY A 83 -10.66 -6.60 -0.66
C GLY A 83 -10.35 -7.80 -1.55
N ASP A 84 -10.07 -7.58 -2.83
CA ASP A 84 -9.75 -8.60 -3.81
C ASP A 84 -8.26 -8.51 -4.13
N LEU A 85 -7.45 -9.28 -3.41
CA LEU A 85 -6.19 -9.75 -3.97
C LEU A 85 -6.59 -10.72 -5.09
N PRO A 86 -6.24 -10.47 -6.37
CA PRO A 86 -6.56 -11.42 -7.42
C PRO A 86 -5.77 -12.70 -7.14
N THR A 87 -6.42 -13.70 -6.53
CA THR A 87 -5.96 -15.07 -6.53
C THR A 87 -6.19 -15.62 -7.93
N THR A 88 -5.15 -15.69 -8.75
CA THR A 88 -5.11 -16.54 -9.95
C THR A 88 -3.72 -17.11 -10.08
#